data_AF-A0A6L4YQL2-F1
#
_entry.id   AF-A0A6L4YQL2-F1
#
_cell.length_a   1.000
_cell.length_b   1.000
_cell.length_c   1.000
_cell.angle_alpha   90.00
_cell.angle_beta   90.00
_cell.angle_gamma   90.00
#
_symmetry.space_group_name_H-M   'P 1'
#
loop_
_entity.id
_entity.type
_entity.pdbx_description
1 polymer ?
#
loop_
_entity_poly.entity_id
_entity_poly.type
_entity_poly.pdbx_seq_one_letter_code
_entity_poly.pdbx_strand_id
1 'polypeptide(L)'
;IKTSNFQPMGTFTVKKAKLKDRSLEVNLDETINTSGGGSVTNEILKKCNTLVHDDLLAAFDRLKIHMVKACDFKKSELITSESIESLDLSLLSDYHIKGFSIGGDDESEGVVLIGSREFSSGKVLNIITPFIRYAEEVDPYEFSAELADAVNAAVYEVEQYLFEDKYAIKQLEIPFDEEENQNQEAA
;
A
#
# COMPACT_ATOMS: atom_id res chain seq x y z
N ILE A 1 -20.11 -13.21 -27.19
CA ILE A 1 -21.03 -12.62 -26.18
C ILE A 1 -20.26 -11.45 -25.59
N LYS A 2 -20.68 -10.22 -25.88
CA LYS A 2 -20.05 -9.01 -25.31
C LYS A 2 -20.29 -9.08 -23.81
N THR A 3 -19.24 -9.32 -23.03
CA THR A 3 -19.26 -9.10 -21.58
C THR A 3 -19.62 -7.65 -21.37
N SER A 4 -20.83 -7.42 -20.86
CA SER A 4 -21.33 -6.12 -20.48
C SER A 4 -20.33 -5.47 -19.53
N ASN A 5 -19.81 -4.29 -19.90
CA ASN A 5 -19.19 -3.36 -18.99
C ASN A 5 -20.23 -2.99 -17.92
N PHE A 6 -20.26 -3.74 -16.83
CA PHE A 6 -20.95 -3.35 -15.62
C PHE A 6 -20.09 -2.25 -15.00
N GLN A 7 -20.33 -1.00 -15.38
CA GLN A 7 -19.80 0.12 -14.63
C GLN A 7 -20.53 0.13 -13.28
N PRO A 8 -19.83 -0.05 -12.15
CA PRO A 8 -20.48 0.07 -10.86
C PRO A 8 -20.95 1.53 -10.72
N MET A 9 -22.24 1.75 -10.49
CA MET A 9 -22.80 3.07 -10.14
C MET A 9 -22.47 3.47 -8.68
N GLY A 10 -21.36 2.94 -8.14
CA GLY A 10 -20.93 3.15 -6.77
C GLY A 10 -19.50 3.66 -6.71
N THR A 11 -19.20 4.48 -5.70
CA THR A 11 -17.86 4.95 -5.39
C THR A 11 -17.19 3.96 -4.45
N PHE A 12 -15.95 3.58 -4.75
CA PHE A 12 -15.12 2.76 -3.86
C PHE A 12 -14.21 3.64 -3.03
N THR A 13 -14.05 3.32 -1.76
CA THR A 13 -13.12 4.01 -0.86
C THR A 13 -12.27 2.97 -0.14
N VAL A 14 -10.95 3.06 -0.27
CA VAL A 14 -10.02 2.18 0.46
C VAL A 14 -10.03 2.53 1.94
N LYS A 15 -10.43 1.60 2.80
CA LYS A 15 -10.37 1.77 4.27
C LYS A 15 -9.14 1.11 4.88
N LYS A 16 -8.62 0.06 4.25
CA LYS A 16 -7.47 -0.68 4.77
C LYS A 16 -6.75 -1.42 3.67
N ALA A 17 -5.43 -1.40 3.66
CA ALA A 17 -4.63 -2.24 2.79
C ALA A 17 -3.54 -2.95 3.60
N LYS A 18 -3.32 -4.24 3.32
CA LYS A 18 -2.28 -5.05 3.94
C LYS A 18 -1.50 -5.84 2.89
N LEU A 19 -0.19 -5.71 2.93
CA LEU A 19 0.74 -6.59 2.24
C LEU A 19 0.82 -7.93 2.98
N LYS A 20 0.68 -9.02 2.21
CA LYS A 20 0.97 -10.39 2.60
C LYS A 20 2.02 -10.92 1.63
N ASP A 21 3.27 -10.81 2.03
CA ASP A 21 4.44 -11.03 1.18
C ASP A 21 4.40 -10.09 -0.05
N ARG A 22 4.13 -10.64 -1.24
CA ARG A 22 3.93 -9.87 -2.48
C ARG A 22 2.47 -9.82 -2.96
N SER A 23 1.53 -10.15 -2.09
CA SER A 23 0.09 -10.11 -2.36
C SER A 23 -0.60 -9.06 -1.51
N LEU A 24 -1.82 -8.65 -1.91
CA LEU A 24 -2.53 -7.55 -1.28
C LEU A 24 -3.90 -7.99 -0.75
N GLU A 25 -4.21 -7.63 0.50
CA GLU A 25 -5.55 -7.74 1.08
C GLU A 25 -6.08 -6.34 1.37
N VAL A 26 -7.24 -5.99 0.80
CA VAL A 26 -7.83 -4.65 0.88
C VAL A 26 -9.23 -4.71 1.46
N ASN A 27 -9.56 -3.81 2.38
CA ASN A 27 -10.93 -3.54 2.80
C ASN A 27 -11.37 -2.23 2.16
N LEU A 28 -12.52 -2.26 1.49
CA LEU A 28 -13.08 -1.19 0.69
C LEU A 28 -14.50 -0.95 1.17
N ASP A 29 -14.94 0.30 1.13
CA ASP A 29 -16.35 0.63 1.20
C ASP A 29 -16.86 0.90 -0.22
N GLU A 30 -17.92 0.21 -0.64
CA GLU A 30 -18.66 0.51 -1.86
C GLU A 30 -19.92 1.28 -1.50
N THR A 31 -20.00 2.55 -1.91
CA THR A 31 -21.17 3.39 -1.70
C THR A 31 -22.01 3.49 -2.97
N ILE A 32 -23.23 2.98 -2.92
CA ILE A 32 -24.18 2.97 -4.04
C ILE A 32 -25.30 3.97 -3.76
N ASN A 33 -25.46 4.95 -4.65
CA ASN A 33 -26.57 5.91 -4.57
C ASN A 33 -27.85 5.27 -5.12
N THR A 34 -28.93 5.34 -4.35
CA THR A 34 -30.24 4.81 -4.73
C THR A 34 -31.10 5.89 -5.39
N SER A 35 -31.98 5.50 -6.31
CA SER A 35 -32.85 6.42 -7.05
C SER A 35 -33.83 7.21 -6.15
N GLY A 36 -33.97 6.84 -4.87
CA GLY A 36 -34.79 7.53 -3.88
C GLY A 36 -34.06 8.58 -3.03
N GLY A 37 -32.79 8.88 -3.33
CA GLY A 37 -32.00 9.90 -2.63
C GLY A 37 -31.27 9.42 -1.36
N GLY A 38 -31.32 8.12 -1.06
CA GLY A 38 -30.48 7.50 -0.02
C GLY A 38 -29.24 6.81 -0.61
N SER A 39 -28.26 6.47 0.21
CA SER A 39 -27.11 5.64 -0.16
C SER A 39 -27.08 4.34 0.65
N VAL A 40 -26.46 3.31 0.07
CA VAL A 40 -26.13 2.06 0.75
C VAL A 40 -24.62 1.88 0.69
N THR A 41 -23.99 1.60 1.83
CA THR A 41 -22.55 1.33 1.91
C THR A 41 -22.33 -0.13 2.26
N ASN A 42 -21.57 -0.83 1.41
CA ASN A 42 -21.16 -2.21 1.62
C ASN A 42 -19.67 -2.27 1.99
N GLU A 43 -19.33 -3.01 3.04
CA GLU A 43 -17.94 -3.34 3.35
C GLU A 43 -17.50 -4.55 2.52
N ILE A 44 -16.42 -4.41 1.75
CA ILE A 44 -15.88 -5.43 0.86
C ILE A 44 -14.44 -5.77 1.27
N LEU A 45 -14.20 -7.06 1.55
CA LEU A 45 -12.86 -7.60 1.73
C LEU A 45 -12.38 -8.27 0.44
N LYS A 46 -11.38 -7.69 -0.22
CA LYS A 46 -10.75 -8.26 -1.42
C LYS A 46 -9.38 -8.85 -1.08
N LYS A 47 -9.25 -10.17 -1.22
CA LYS A 47 -7.98 -10.90 -1.08
C LYS A 47 -7.42 -11.18 -2.46
N CYS A 48 -6.34 -10.49 -2.82
CA CYS A 48 -5.72 -10.61 -4.13
C CYS A 48 -4.52 -11.55 -4.06
N ASN A 49 -4.30 -12.33 -5.11
CA ASN A 49 -3.20 -13.30 -5.21
C ASN A 49 -2.19 -12.95 -6.33
N THR A 50 -2.41 -11.86 -7.06
CA THR A 50 -1.46 -11.34 -8.05
C THR A 50 -0.35 -10.56 -7.35
N LEU A 51 0.84 -10.56 -7.96
CA LEU A 51 2.00 -9.89 -7.40
C LEU A 51 1.83 -8.37 -7.47
N VAL A 52 2.05 -7.69 -6.35
CA VAL A 52 2.06 -6.23 -6.32
C VAL A 52 3.22 -5.68 -7.15
N HIS A 53 2.97 -4.57 -7.84
CA HIS A 53 3.98 -3.81 -8.56
C HIS A 53 4.95 -3.12 -7.59
N ASP A 54 6.17 -2.84 -8.04
CA ASP A 54 7.20 -2.25 -7.19
C ASP A 54 6.86 -0.80 -6.79
N ASP A 55 6.06 -0.09 -7.58
CA ASP A 55 5.52 1.24 -7.21
C ASP A 55 4.67 1.18 -5.93
N LEU A 56 3.82 0.16 -5.79
CA LEU A 56 3.01 -0.05 -4.58
C LEU A 56 3.91 -0.35 -3.38
N LEU A 57 4.95 -1.17 -3.58
CA LEU A 57 5.93 -1.46 -2.54
C LEU A 57 6.67 -0.18 -2.12
N ALA A 58 7.10 0.65 -3.07
CA ALA A 58 7.76 1.92 -2.81
C ALA A 58 6.84 2.90 -2.07
N ALA A 59 5.56 2.98 -2.46
CA ALA A 59 4.58 3.82 -1.77
C ALA A 59 4.37 3.38 -0.32
N PHE A 60 4.29 2.06 -0.06
CA PHE A 60 4.22 1.53 1.31
C PHE A 60 5.53 1.79 2.08
N ASP A 61 6.69 1.69 1.44
CA ASP A 61 7.98 1.89 2.11
C ASP A 61 8.16 3.33 2.61
N ARG A 62 7.60 4.33 1.90
CA ARG A 62 7.60 5.74 2.34
C ARG A 62 6.88 5.96 3.67
N LEU A 63 5.83 5.19 3.96
CA LEU A 63 5.09 5.28 5.25
C LEU A 63 5.94 4.92 6.48
N LYS A 64 7.10 4.26 6.26
CA LYS A 64 8.01 3.83 7.32
C LYS A 64 8.55 4.98 8.14
N ILE A 65 8.85 6.11 7.51
CA ILE A 65 9.33 7.31 8.19
C ILE A 65 8.32 7.73 9.27
N HIS A 66 7.04 7.77 8.90
CA HIS A 66 5.98 8.14 9.83
C HIS A 66 5.77 7.12 10.94
N MET A 67 5.85 5.82 10.66
CA MET A 67 5.81 4.79 11.70
C MET A 67 6.95 4.97 12.71
N VAL A 68 8.17 5.29 12.22
CA VAL A 68 9.34 5.48 13.08
C VAL A 68 9.20 6.71 13.96
N LYS A 69 8.74 7.83 13.38
CA LYS A 69 8.52 9.08 14.11
C LYS A 69 7.36 8.98 15.10
N ALA A 70 6.19 8.49 14.67
CA ALA A 70 4.98 8.44 15.50
C ALA A 70 5.05 7.47 16.69
N CYS A 71 5.97 6.51 16.67
CA CYS A 71 6.23 5.60 17.78
C CYS A 71 7.45 5.99 18.62
N ASP A 72 8.06 7.15 18.38
CA ASP A 72 9.27 7.63 19.07
C ASP A 72 10.40 6.57 19.14
N PHE A 73 10.57 5.79 18.08
CA PHE A 73 11.69 4.84 18.05
C PHE A 73 13.01 5.60 17.95
N LYS A 74 14.11 5.02 18.45
CA LYS A 74 15.44 5.65 18.45
C LYS A 74 15.86 6.31 17.12
N LYS A 75 15.45 5.76 15.97
CA LYS A 75 15.79 6.33 14.65
C LYS A 75 14.92 7.54 14.25
N SER A 76 13.93 7.93 15.05
CA SER A 76 13.11 9.14 14.85
C SER A 76 13.94 10.41 14.91
N GLU A 77 15.08 10.39 15.60
CA GLU A 77 16.07 11.47 15.64
C GLU A 77 16.65 11.83 14.26
N LEU A 78 16.56 10.92 13.28
CA LEU A 78 16.98 11.16 11.90
C LEU A 78 15.92 11.92 11.08
N ILE A 79 14.70 12.04 11.61
CA ILE A 79 13.51 12.54 10.92
C ILE A 79 13.16 13.94 11.44
N THR A 80 13.54 14.94 10.65
CA THR A 80 13.34 16.36 10.89
C THR A 80 12.57 16.99 9.74
N SER A 81 12.13 18.24 9.88
CA SER A 81 11.46 18.98 8.81
C SER A 81 12.32 19.10 7.54
N GLU A 82 13.65 19.06 7.66
CA GLU A 82 14.57 19.09 6.52
C GLU A 82 14.79 17.72 5.87
N SER A 83 14.61 16.62 6.62
CA SER A 83 14.90 15.26 6.13
C SER A 83 13.65 14.47 5.75
N ILE A 84 12.45 14.84 6.22
CA ILE A 84 11.21 14.06 6.06
C ILE A 84 10.95 13.60 4.62
N GLU A 85 11.18 14.46 3.63
CA GLU A 85 10.93 14.15 2.20
C GLU A 85 12.11 13.48 1.48
N SER A 86 13.33 13.60 2.01
CA SER A 86 14.57 13.25 1.31
C SER A 86 15.44 12.22 2.04
N LEU A 87 14.99 11.76 3.21
CA LEU A 87 15.71 10.77 4.02
C LEU A 87 15.91 9.48 3.22
N ASP A 88 17.15 9.00 3.19
CA ASP A 88 17.45 7.68 2.65
C ASP A 88 16.78 6.59 3.51
N LEU A 89 15.73 5.98 2.96
CA LEU A 89 14.94 4.92 3.61
C LEU A 89 15.78 3.68 3.95
N SER A 90 16.95 3.50 3.35
CA SER A 90 17.89 2.43 3.70
C SER A 90 18.37 2.54 5.15
N LEU A 91 18.41 3.75 5.71
CA LEU A 91 18.74 3.99 7.12
C LEU A 91 17.69 3.39 8.07
N LEU A 92 16.49 3.13 7.58
CA LEU A 92 15.38 2.52 8.30
C LEU A 92 15.13 1.07 7.86
N SER A 93 16.10 0.39 7.25
CA SER A 93 15.93 -0.95 6.67
C SER A 93 15.45 -2.04 7.64
N ASP A 94 15.61 -1.84 8.95
CA ASP A 94 15.11 -2.74 9.99
C ASP A 94 13.60 -2.60 10.25
N TYR A 95 12.94 -1.61 9.65
CA TYR A 95 11.50 -1.40 9.74
C TYR A 95 10.82 -1.75 8.42
N HIS A 96 9.67 -2.42 8.51
CA HIS A 96 8.90 -2.89 7.37
C HIS A 96 7.43 -2.51 7.53
N ILE A 97 6.87 -1.82 6.54
CA ILE A 97 5.44 -1.52 6.50
C ILE A 97 4.70 -2.73 5.93
N LYS A 98 3.68 -3.17 6.65
CA LYS A 98 2.79 -4.27 6.25
C LYS A 98 1.42 -3.76 5.83
N GLY A 99 1.07 -2.52 6.13
CA GLY A 99 -0.23 -1.97 5.77
C GLY A 99 -0.60 -0.72 6.54
N PHE A 100 -1.80 -0.24 6.24
CA PHE A 100 -2.42 0.90 6.91
C PHE A 100 -3.92 0.66 7.06
N SER A 101 -4.55 1.37 8.00
CA SER A 101 -5.99 1.39 8.24
C SER A 101 -6.43 2.83 8.41
N ILE A 102 -7.26 3.31 7.50
CA ILE A 102 -7.87 4.64 7.53
C ILE A 102 -9.15 4.54 8.36
N GLY A 103 -9.31 5.47 9.28
CA GLY A 103 -10.48 5.56 10.17
C GLY A 103 -10.86 7.01 10.40
N GLY A 104 -11.97 7.21 11.12
CA GLY A 104 -12.56 8.53 11.28
C GLY A 104 -13.31 9.01 10.03
N ASP A 105 -13.85 10.21 10.15
CA ASP A 105 -14.63 10.96 9.18
C ASP A 105 -14.27 12.46 9.29
N ASP A 106 -14.33 13.18 8.18
CA ASP A 106 -14.09 14.63 8.11
C ASP A 106 -12.88 15.10 8.97
N GLU A 107 -13.13 15.87 10.03
CA GLU A 107 -12.11 16.41 10.94
C GLU A 107 -11.47 15.36 11.86
N SER A 108 -12.09 14.18 11.98
CA SER A 108 -11.58 13.06 12.78
C SER A 108 -10.80 12.02 11.96
N GLU A 109 -10.68 12.24 10.64
CA GLU A 109 -9.99 11.32 9.74
C GLU A 109 -8.51 11.15 10.12
N GLY A 110 -8.03 9.92 10.03
CA GLY A 110 -6.67 9.56 10.34
C GLY A 110 -6.33 8.14 9.95
N VAL A 111 -5.13 7.72 10.37
CA VAL A 111 -4.55 6.45 9.97
C VAL A 111 -3.86 5.73 11.13
N VAL A 112 -3.93 4.40 11.10
CA VAL A 112 -3.05 3.51 11.85
C VAL A 112 -2.14 2.80 10.85
N LEU A 113 -0.83 2.89 11.06
CA LEU A 113 0.15 2.12 10.28
C LEU A 113 0.42 0.79 10.97
N ILE A 114 0.58 -0.26 10.16
CA ILE A 114 0.81 -1.63 10.60
C ILE A 114 2.13 -2.06 9.99
N GLY A 115 3.06 -2.51 10.82
CA GLY A 115 4.39 -2.89 10.37
C GLY A 115 5.08 -3.84 11.32
N SER A 116 6.39 -3.94 11.14
CA SER A 116 7.26 -4.65 12.06
C SER A 116 8.67 -4.09 12.02
N ARG A 117 9.43 -4.41 13.07
CA ARG A 117 10.86 -4.21 13.13
C ARG A 117 11.58 -5.54 13.30
N GLU A 118 12.61 -5.77 12.50
CA GLU A 118 13.50 -6.92 12.65
C GLU A 118 14.79 -6.49 13.37
N PHE A 119 15.14 -7.21 14.44
CA PHE A 119 16.38 -6.96 15.16
C PHE A 119 17.50 -7.82 14.59
N SER A 120 18.76 -7.40 14.78
CA SER A 120 19.94 -8.19 14.42
C SER A 120 20.00 -9.59 15.07
N SER A 121 19.22 -9.81 16.13
CA SER A 121 19.03 -11.13 16.76
C SER A 121 18.09 -12.07 15.99
N GLY A 122 17.48 -11.63 14.88
CA GLY A 122 16.43 -12.35 14.15
C GLY A 122 15.04 -12.29 14.79
N LYS A 123 14.90 -11.62 15.94
CA LYS A 123 13.59 -11.38 16.56
C LYS A 123 12.83 -10.34 15.76
N VAL A 124 11.51 -10.51 15.69
CA VAL A 124 10.60 -9.58 15.03
C VAL A 124 9.65 -8.97 16.07
N LEU A 125 9.58 -7.64 16.11
CA LEU A 125 8.56 -6.89 16.85
C LEU A 125 7.49 -6.43 15.86
N ASN A 126 6.25 -6.85 16.05
CA ASN A 126 5.13 -6.29 15.29
C ASN A 126 4.76 -4.92 15.88
N ILE A 127 4.48 -3.96 15.00
CA ILE A 127 4.22 -2.57 15.35
C ILE A 127 2.84 -2.20 14.80
N ILE A 128 2.04 -1.57 15.65
CA ILE A 128 0.80 -0.89 15.27
C ILE A 128 0.95 0.52 15.87
N THR A 129 0.92 1.55 15.04
CA THR A 129 1.05 2.92 15.54
C THR A 129 -0.18 3.32 16.34
N PRO A 130 -0.10 4.35 17.20
CA PRO A 130 -1.27 5.10 17.61
C PRO A 130 -2.09 5.54 16.38
N PHE A 131 -3.37 5.84 16.58
CA PHE A 131 -4.19 6.46 15.55
C PHE A 131 -3.75 7.91 15.38
N ILE A 132 -3.26 8.26 14.19
CA ILE A 132 -2.74 9.58 13.86
C ILE A 132 -3.79 10.29 13.02
N ARG A 133 -4.41 11.33 13.57
CA ARG A 133 -5.34 12.19 12.82
C ARG A 133 -4.58 13.15 11.92
N TYR A 134 -5.15 13.44 10.76
CA TYR A 134 -4.57 14.41 9.83
C TYR A 134 -4.75 15.85 10.31
N ALA A 135 -5.89 16.12 10.97
CA ALA A 135 -6.26 17.42 11.51
C ALA A 135 -6.54 17.34 13.03
N GLU A 136 -5.48 17.17 13.84
CA GLU A 136 -5.59 17.21 15.31
C GLU A 136 -5.23 18.61 15.84
N GLU A 137 -6.01 19.11 16.80
CA GLU A 137 -5.82 20.45 17.36
C GLU A 137 -5.02 20.44 18.67
N VAL A 138 -5.14 19.38 19.48
CA VAL A 138 -4.63 19.37 20.85
C VAL A 138 -3.17 18.94 20.92
N ASP A 139 -2.78 17.99 20.08
CA ASP A 139 -1.41 17.47 19.97
C ASP A 139 -1.17 16.94 18.54
N PRO A 140 -0.99 17.84 17.56
CA PRO A 140 -0.84 17.44 16.17
C PRO A 140 0.43 16.64 15.95
N TYR A 141 0.33 15.59 15.15
CA TYR A 141 1.51 14.94 14.61
C TYR A 141 2.24 15.93 13.68
N GLU A 142 3.51 16.18 13.98
CA GLU A 142 4.35 17.21 13.33
C GLU A 142 4.36 17.13 11.79
N PHE A 143 4.27 15.91 11.24
CA PHE A 143 4.32 15.64 9.80
C PHE A 143 2.99 15.09 9.27
N SER A 144 1.86 15.62 9.77
CA SER A 144 0.52 15.13 9.41
C SER A 144 0.21 15.33 7.93
N ALA A 145 0.69 16.42 7.32
CA ALA A 145 0.52 16.68 5.89
C ALA A 145 1.29 15.67 5.03
N GLU A 146 2.58 15.46 5.33
CA GLU A 146 3.43 14.51 4.63
C GLU A 146 2.93 13.06 4.81
N LEU A 147 2.39 12.75 6.00
CA LEU A 147 1.74 11.47 6.25
C LEU A 147 0.49 11.30 5.39
N ALA A 148 -0.37 12.32 5.31
CA ALA A 148 -1.56 12.28 4.48
C ALA A 148 -1.20 12.08 3.01
N ASP A 149 -0.20 12.81 2.50
CA ASP A 149 0.29 12.66 1.13
C ASP A 149 0.88 11.27 0.87
N ALA A 150 1.67 10.72 1.80
CA ALA A 150 2.22 9.38 1.68
C ALA A 150 1.13 8.29 1.72
N VAL A 151 0.09 8.44 2.56
CA VAL A 151 -1.06 7.54 2.60
C VAL A 151 -1.87 7.65 1.31
N ASN A 152 -2.13 8.86 0.82
CA ASN A 152 -2.85 9.09 -0.44
C ASN A 152 -2.11 8.47 -1.63
N ALA A 153 -0.78 8.57 -1.69
CA ALA A 153 0.03 7.89 -2.69
C ALA A 153 -0.09 6.35 -2.57
N ALA A 154 -0.11 5.80 -1.36
CA ALA A 154 -0.30 4.37 -1.16
C ALA A 154 -1.73 3.90 -1.53
N VAL A 155 -2.75 4.69 -1.22
CA VAL A 155 -4.14 4.46 -1.64
C VAL A 155 -4.25 4.48 -3.16
N TYR A 156 -3.66 5.47 -3.82
CA TYR A 156 -3.63 5.57 -5.28
C TYR A 156 -3.04 4.30 -5.90
N GLU A 157 -1.88 3.83 -5.44
CA GLU A 157 -1.27 2.61 -5.96
C GLU A 157 -2.11 1.36 -5.70
N VAL A 158 -2.83 1.30 -4.57
CA VAL A 158 -3.80 0.23 -4.28
C VAL A 158 -4.95 0.28 -5.29
N GLU A 159 -5.50 1.45 -5.60
CA GLU A 159 -6.55 1.62 -6.60
C GLU A 159 -6.07 1.22 -8.00
N GLN A 160 -4.87 1.63 -8.40
CA GLN A 160 -4.26 1.22 -9.67
C GLN A 160 -4.10 -0.30 -9.76
N TYR A 161 -3.67 -0.95 -8.68
CA TYR A 161 -3.58 -2.41 -8.60
C TYR A 161 -4.96 -3.09 -8.70
N LEU A 162 -6.00 -2.51 -8.10
CA LEU A 162 -7.33 -3.10 -8.01
C LEU A 162 -8.20 -2.91 -9.27
N PHE A 163 -8.05 -1.78 -9.95
CA PHE A 163 -8.99 -1.33 -10.98
C PHE A 163 -8.34 -1.08 -12.35
N GLU A 164 -7.02 -0.87 -12.39
CA GLU A 164 -6.28 -0.52 -13.62
C GLU A 164 -5.25 -1.60 -14.02
N ASP A 165 -5.39 -2.82 -13.48
CA ASP A 165 -4.53 -3.97 -13.76
C ASP A 165 -3.01 -3.72 -13.55
N LYS A 166 -2.65 -2.77 -12.68
CA LYS A 166 -1.24 -2.44 -12.35
C LYS A 166 -0.64 -3.46 -11.37
N TYR A 167 -0.51 -4.70 -11.80
CA TYR A 167 0.20 -5.77 -11.08
C TYR A 167 1.46 -6.21 -11.82
N ALA A 168 2.43 -6.76 -11.08
CA ALA A 168 3.65 -7.26 -11.70
C ALA A 168 3.35 -8.48 -12.58
N ILE A 169 3.68 -8.39 -13.87
CA ILE A 169 3.58 -9.51 -14.81
C ILE A 169 4.72 -10.48 -14.49
N LYS A 170 4.40 -11.74 -14.20
CA LYS A 170 5.43 -12.80 -14.15
C LYS A 170 6.00 -12.93 -15.55
N GLN A 171 7.26 -12.55 -15.74
CA GLN A 171 7.96 -12.80 -16.99
C GLN A 171 8.01 -14.31 -17.21
N LEU A 172 7.23 -14.79 -18.18
CA LEU A 172 7.33 -16.16 -18.65
C LEU A 172 8.66 -16.28 -19.40
N GLU A 173 9.47 -17.29 -19.07
CA GLU A 173 10.69 -17.61 -19.81
C GLU A 173 10.33 -17.74 -21.29
N ILE A 174 11.05 -17.02 -22.16
CA ILE A 174 10.93 -17.19 -23.60
C ILE A 174 11.55 -18.57 -23.89
N PRO A 175 10.80 -19.57 -24.40
CA PRO A 175 11.42 -20.79 -24.87
C PRO A 175 12.28 -20.41 -26.08
N PHE A 176 13.60 -20.39 -25.89
CA PHE A 176 14.54 -20.38 -27.00
C PHE A 176 14.52 -21.78 -27.59
N ASP A 177 13.75 -21.96 -28.67
CA ASP A 177 13.88 -23.16 -29.50
C ASP A 177 15.29 -23.12 -30.11
N GLU A 178 16.17 -23.99 -29.62
CA GLU A 178 17.46 -24.29 -30.22
C GLU A 178 17.21 -24.92 -31.59
N GLU A 179 17.31 -24.13 -32.67
CA GLU A 179 17.41 -24.68 -34.02
C GLU A 179 18.73 -25.47 -34.13
N GLU A 180 18.64 -26.77 -33.85
CA GLU A 180 19.72 -27.73 -34.08
C GLU A 180 20.14 -27.69 -35.56
N ASN A 181 21.38 -27.26 -35.78
CA ASN A 181 22.13 -27.44 -37.02
C ASN A 181 22.04 -28.89 -37.50
N GLN A 182 21.24 -29.16 -38.52
CA GLN A 182 21.33 -30.41 -39.26
C GLN A 182 22.53 -30.35 -40.20
N ASN A 183 23.67 -30.86 -39.70
CA ASN A 183 24.68 -31.48 -40.55
C ASN A 183 24.00 -32.61 -41.35
N GLN A 184 24.01 -32.51 -42.67
CA GLN A 184 23.93 -33.67 -43.56
C GLN A 184 25.10 -33.62 -44.54
N GLU A 185 26.18 -34.31 -44.18
CA GLU A 185 27.05 -34.97 -45.16
C GLU A 185 26.24 -36.10 -45.82
N ALA A 186 26.17 -36.14 -47.15
CA ALA A 186 26.19 -37.39 -47.91
C ALA A 186 26.42 -37.16 -49.42
N ALA A 187 27.54 -37.73 -49.88
CA ALA A 187 27.89 -38.21 -51.23
C ALA A 187 28.22 -37.22 -52.35
#